data_AF-A0A2M8J0X7-F1
#
_entry.id   AF-A0A2M8J0X7-F1
#
_cell.length_a   1.000
_cell.length_b   1.000
_cell.length_c   1.000
_cell.angle_alpha   90.00
_cell.angle_beta   90.00
_cell.angle_gamma   90.00
#
_symmetry.space_group_name_H-M   'P 1'
#
loop_
_entity.id
_entity.type
_entity.pdbx_description
1 polymer ?
#
loop_
_entity_poly.entity_id
_entity_poly.type
_entity_poly.pdbx_seq_one_letter_code
_entity_poly.pdbx_strand_id
1 'polypeptide(L)'
;MRLRHLDLIRYGRFTDRRLDFGPGGGESDVTIVYGENEAGKSTAFSAWLDLLFGLPLQHPYDFIYARKDLMVGATLDTEEGPLTPRRTGQRQGSLTDENGRAVDERRLSLLLHGLDRDAYRTRFSLDDAVLRQGGEEIARAKGDLGQLLHAGSSGLSGFADLLKQAEEEVEAFHKPRGRTTFLAEGRNRLKEIDAALAAARLDPRRFDALLQAVEIAERDCRDATAVRDDARRQLALREAADHRRELARRIDEARAALAGSPDGPDLPRDAMTRVSVAVDRTAQAQEAKAEADATIAHADELLSELVPDPEGIAIGEMLAGLEDARFDDGESLVARASLADADLGRRKQERDNARAEARRLASALAGEGAEPAEVVLPRDVRNGIREAGQDVRETARSLDQAQKALEDARAELGEVEEMPESAEALADALCALDALPDDPAALARDLKEREAEARRSAAGLPSGWRDLADAGLPTAAELREAERALKAAEDDVSAAADRLHEAQEKLAGSDAELEGEGLVASVVTDEEIVVTRAERDRLWSSHRATLDEQSAEAFAAAMRGDDDVRDRHARSAEGRVRLARV
;
A
#
# COMPACT_ATOMS: atom_id res chain seq x y z
N MET A 1 54.52 -30.37 -23.14
CA MET A 1 54.43 -31.32 -22.00
C MET A 1 54.38 -32.74 -22.56
N ARG A 2 55.18 -33.67 -22.04
CA ARG A 2 55.17 -35.09 -22.42
C ARG A 2 55.10 -35.99 -21.18
N LEU A 3 54.30 -37.05 -21.21
CA LEU A 3 54.22 -38.04 -20.13
C LEU A 3 55.39 -39.04 -20.24
N ARG A 4 56.26 -39.07 -19.22
CA ARG A 4 57.40 -40.00 -19.15
C ARG A 4 57.02 -41.32 -18.49
N HIS A 5 56.37 -41.28 -17.33
CA HIS A 5 55.78 -42.46 -16.71
C HIS A 5 54.54 -42.10 -15.90
N LEU A 6 53.60 -43.03 -15.78
CA LEU A 6 52.39 -42.93 -14.96
C LEU A 6 52.48 -43.93 -13.80
N ASP A 7 52.33 -43.43 -12.58
CA ASP A 7 52.44 -44.19 -11.34
C ASP A 7 51.03 -44.41 -10.74
N LEU A 8 50.52 -45.63 -10.87
CA LEU A 8 49.25 -46.08 -10.30
C LEU A 8 49.51 -46.65 -8.89
N ILE A 9 49.66 -45.75 -7.92
CA ILE A 9 50.12 -46.05 -6.55
C ILE A 9 49.02 -46.77 -5.75
N ARG A 10 47.86 -46.14 -5.61
CA ARG A 10 46.64 -46.72 -5.01
C ARG A 10 45.46 -46.24 -5.82
N TYR A 11 45.14 -46.92 -6.92
CA TYR A 11 44.11 -46.43 -7.85
C TYR A 11 43.36 -47.58 -8.51
N GLY A 12 42.04 -47.67 -8.25
CA GLY A 12 41.20 -48.75 -8.76
C GLY A 12 41.72 -50.11 -8.37
N ARG A 13 41.99 -50.96 -9.37
CA ARG A 13 42.55 -52.31 -9.17
C ARG A 13 44.06 -52.35 -8.96
N PHE A 14 44.76 -51.23 -9.13
CA PHE A 14 46.22 -51.19 -9.15
C PHE A 14 46.79 -50.83 -7.77
N THR A 15 47.86 -51.53 -7.42
CA THR A 15 48.71 -51.27 -6.25
C THR A 15 50.15 -51.15 -6.75
N ASP A 16 50.74 -49.96 -6.60
CA ASP A 16 52.13 -49.64 -6.96
C ASP A 16 52.56 -50.10 -8.36
N ARG A 17 51.73 -49.83 -9.38
CA ARG A 17 52.02 -50.16 -10.78
C ARG A 17 52.52 -48.94 -11.54
N ARG A 18 53.72 -49.04 -12.13
CA ARG A 18 54.30 -48.01 -13.02
C ARG A 18 54.13 -48.40 -14.49
N LEU A 19 53.67 -47.45 -15.31
CA LEU A 19 53.69 -47.51 -16.77
C LEU A 19 54.77 -46.54 -17.26
N ASP A 20 55.86 -47.06 -17.80
CA ASP A 20 56.99 -46.27 -18.30
C ASP A 20 56.90 -46.12 -19.83
N PHE A 21 56.93 -44.87 -20.31
CA PHE A 21 56.83 -44.49 -21.72
C PHE A 21 58.19 -44.04 -22.30
N GLY A 22 59.28 -44.19 -21.55
CA GLY A 22 60.64 -43.89 -21.98
C GLY A 22 60.96 -42.40 -22.14
N PRO A 23 62.21 -42.03 -22.46
CA PRO A 23 62.62 -40.66 -22.74
C PRO A 23 62.12 -40.19 -24.13
N GLY A 24 61.83 -38.88 -24.27
CA GLY A 24 61.51 -38.28 -25.57
C GLY A 24 62.74 -38.13 -26.48
N GLY A 25 62.52 -37.95 -27.79
CA GLY A 25 63.58 -37.59 -28.75
C GLY A 25 64.08 -38.69 -29.70
N GLY A 26 63.40 -39.84 -29.77
CA GLY A 26 63.63 -40.85 -30.82
C GLY A 26 62.95 -40.49 -32.16
N GLU A 27 63.17 -41.30 -33.21
CA GLU A 27 62.55 -41.09 -34.54
C GLU A 27 61.01 -41.20 -34.53
N SER A 28 60.42 -41.84 -33.51
CA SER A 28 58.96 -41.93 -33.31
C SER A 28 58.59 -41.98 -31.82
N ASP A 29 57.65 -41.15 -31.37
CA ASP A 29 57.16 -41.07 -29.98
C ASP A 29 55.73 -41.64 -29.85
N VAL A 30 55.57 -42.91 -30.22
CA VAL A 30 54.28 -43.63 -30.19
C VAL A 30 54.39 -44.83 -29.26
N THR A 31 53.54 -44.88 -28.25
CA THR A 31 53.49 -46.00 -27.28
C THR A 31 52.14 -46.69 -27.31
N ILE A 32 52.15 -48.02 -27.38
CA ILE A 32 50.94 -48.85 -27.39
C ILE A 32 50.82 -49.56 -26.04
N VAL A 33 49.77 -49.23 -25.28
CA VAL A 33 49.39 -49.94 -24.06
C VAL A 33 48.36 -51.01 -24.41
N TYR A 34 48.74 -52.28 -24.37
CA TYR A 34 47.88 -53.40 -24.72
C TYR A 34 47.70 -54.38 -23.55
N GLY A 35 46.65 -55.19 -23.61
CA GLY A 35 46.30 -56.18 -22.61
C GLY A 35 44.90 -56.72 -22.85
N GLU A 36 44.52 -57.79 -22.16
CA GLU A 36 43.18 -58.39 -22.24
C GLU A 36 42.07 -57.40 -21.85
N ASN A 37 40.82 -57.76 -22.15
CA ASN A 37 39.69 -57.02 -21.60
C ASN A 37 39.77 -57.04 -20.06
N GLU A 38 39.33 -55.95 -19.43
CA GLU A 38 39.41 -55.76 -17.97
C GLU A 38 40.84 -55.68 -17.39
N ALA A 39 41.87 -55.65 -18.23
CA ALA A 39 43.26 -55.40 -17.80
C ALA A 39 43.51 -53.99 -17.22
N GLY A 40 42.47 -53.15 -17.10
CA GLY A 40 42.56 -51.82 -16.49
C GLY A 40 43.08 -50.73 -17.40
N LYS A 41 42.99 -50.89 -18.74
CA LYS A 41 43.39 -49.87 -19.73
C LYS A 41 42.60 -48.57 -19.53
N SER A 42 41.27 -48.65 -19.44
CA SER A 42 40.40 -47.49 -19.18
C SER A 42 40.61 -46.89 -17.79
N THR A 43 40.93 -47.73 -16.80
CA THR A 43 41.29 -47.29 -15.44
C THR A 43 42.58 -46.49 -15.45
N ALA A 44 43.62 -46.91 -16.17
CA ALA A 44 44.86 -46.16 -16.31
C ALA A 44 44.65 -44.81 -17.02
N PHE A 45 43.79 -44.77 -18.04
CA PHE A 45 43.42 -43.53 -18.71
C PHE A 45 42.64 -42.57 -17.79
N SER A 46 41.72 -43.08 -16.97
CA SER A 46 41.03 -42.27 -15.97
C SER A 46 42.00 -41.71 -14.92
N ALA A 47 42.96 -42.52 -14.48
CA ALA A 47 44.00 -42.09 -13.54
C ALA A 47 44.84 -40.93 -14.12
N TRP A 48 45.15 -40.97 -15.42
CA TRP A 48 45.81 -39.88 -16.13
C TRP A 48 44.99 -38.58 -16.09
N LEU A 49 43.70 -38.65 -16.39
CA LEU A 49 42.82 -37.48 -16.34
C LEU A 49 42.66 -36.95 -14.90
N ASP A 50 42.59 -37.82 -13.91
CA ASP A 50 42.45 -37.41 -12.51
C ASP A 50 43.72 -36.78 -11.96
N LEU A 51 44.90 -37.20 -12.44
CA LEU A 51 46.13 -36.52 -12.15
C LEU A 51 46.09 -35.06 -12.65
N LEU A 52 45.64 -34.85 -13.89
CA LEU A 52 45.57 -33.53 -14.52
C LEU A 52 44.51 -32.61 -13.92
N PHE A 53 43.30 -33.13 -13.68
CA PHE A 53 42.11 -32.31 -13.36
C PHE A 53 41.56 -32.52 -11.95
N GLY A 54 42.17 -33.40 -11.15
CA GLY A 54 41.73 -33.74 -9.81
C GLY A 54 40.76 -34.93 -9.75
N LEU A 55 40.59 -35.48 -8.55
CA LEU A 55 39.66 -36.60 -8.31
C LEU A 55 38.24 -36.09 -8.05
N PRO A 56 37.21 -36.61 -8.74
CA PRO A 56 35.81 -36.31 -8.43
C PRO A 56 35.41 -36.69 -6.99
N LEU A 57 34.31 -36.12 -6.49
CA LEU A 57 33.78 -36.41 -5.15
C LEU A 57 33.32 -37.87 -5.02
N GLN A 58 32.61 -38.37 -6.03
CA GLN A 58 32.24 -39.77 -6.18
C GLN A 58 33.13 -40.36 -7.26
N HIS A 59 34.00 -41.30 -6.88
CA HIS A 59 35.02 -41.80 -7.78
C HIS A 59 34.69 -43.23 -8.21
N PRO A 60 34.53 -43.52 -9.51
CA PRO A 60 34.07 -44.85 -9.96
C PRO A 60 35.05 -46.00 -9.68
N TYR A 61 36.30 -45.67 -9.34
CA TYR A 61 37.35 -46.65 -9.01
C TYR A 61 37.77 -46.65 -7.52
N ASP A 62 36.88 -46.30 -6.59
CA ASP A 62 37.14 -46.31 -5.14
C ASP A 62 36.75 -47.64 -4.43
N PHE A 63 36.63 -48.73 -5.18
CA PHE A 63 36.15 -50.02 -4.69
C PHE A 63 37.17 -50.85 -3.89
N ILE A 64 38.48 -50.66 -4.08
CA ILE A 64 39.54 -51.28 -3.24
C ILE A 64 40.07 -50.27 -2.20
N TYR A 65 40.34 -49.06 -2.65
CA TYR A 65 40.83 -47.96 -1.82
C TYR A 65 39.77 -46.88 -1.75
N ALA A 66 39.38 -46.47 -0.55
CA ALA A 66 38.45 -45.36 -0.38
C ALA A 66 38.99 -44.09 -1.06
N ARG A 67 38.11 -43.21 -1.55
CA ARG A 67 38.48 -42.01 -2.31
C ARG A 67 39.59 -41.17 -1.65
N LYS A 68 39.61 -41.09 -0.32
CA LYS A 68 40.62 -40.37 0.48
C LYS A 68 42.04 -40.99 0.38
N ASP A 69 42.12 -42.29 0.14
CA ASP A 69 43.35 -43.07 0.10
C ASP A 69 43.89 -43.24 -1.33
N LEU A 70 43.11 -42.83 -2.34
CA LEU A 70 43.50 -42.85 -3.74
C LEU A 70 44.73 -41.96 -3.98
N MET A 71 45.66 -42.49 -4.77
CA MET A 71 46.87 -41.79 -5.15
C MET A 71 47.33 -42.21 -6.55
N VAL A 72 47.56 -41.21 -7.40
CA VAL A 72 48.17 -41.37 -8.73
C VAL A 72 49.30 -40.35 -8.88
N GLY A 73 50.39 -40.72 -9.53
CA GLY A 73 51.48 -39.82 -9.85
C GLY A 73 51.90 -39.93 -11.30
N ALA A 74 52.73 -39.01 -11.76
CA ALA A 74 53.46 -39.16 -13.02
C ALA A 74 54.79 -38.43 -12.95
N THR A 75 55.63 -38.65 -13.97
CA THR A 75 56.69 -37.71 -14.35
C THR A 75 56.37 -37.12 -15.70
N LEU A 76 56.39 -35.80 -15.78
CA LEU A 76 56.10 -35.01 -16.97
C LEU A 76 57.37 -34.27 -17.41
N ASP A 77 57.70 -34.37 -18.68
CA ASP A 77 58.73 -33.57 -19.30
C ASP A 77 58.13 -32.23 -19.75
N THR A 78 58.64 -31.15 -19.16
CA THR A 78 58.23 -29.76 -19.42
C THR A 78 59.43 -28.94 -19.89
N GLU A 79 59.18 -27.75 -20.45
CA GLU A 79 60.26 -26.85 -20.90
C GLU A 79 61.12 -26.33 -19.74
N GLU A 80 60.55 -26.25 -18.53
CA GLU A 80 61.26 -25.84 -17.29
C GLU A 80 62.03 -27.00 -16.62
N GLY A 81 61.91 -28.23 -17.14
CA GLY A 81 62.49 -29.45 -16.57
C GLY A 81 61.45 -30.52 -16.20
N PRO A 82 61.87 -31.65 -15.61
CA PRO A 82 60.96 -32.73 -15.22
C PRO A 82 60.10 -32.30 -14.02
N LEU A 83 58.81 -32.59 -14.10
CA LEU A 83 57.82 -32.34 -13.06
C LEU A 83 57.25 -33.68 -12.59
N THR A 84 57.30 -33.97 -11.29
CA THR A 84 56.84 -35.25 -10.71
C THR A 84 55.61 -35.05 -9.82
N PRO A 85 54.42 -34.73 -10.38
CA PRO A 85 53.24 -34.48 -9.56
C PRO A 85 52.63 -35.78 -9.05
N ARG A 86 52.02 -35.71 -7.87
CA ARG A 86 51.11 -36.71 -7.32
C ARG A 86 49.79 -36.06 -6.99
N ARG A 87 48.70 -36.78 -7.27
CA ARG A 87 47.35 -36.41 -6.91
C ARG A 87 46.86 -37.33 -5.82
N THR A 88 46.43 -36.76 -4.71
CA THR A 88 45.91 -37.46 -3.53
C THR A 88 44.40 -37.27 -3.38
N GLY A 89 43.75 -38.16 -2.65
CA GLY A 89 42.33 -38.08 -2.31
C GLY A 89 41.88 -36.91 -1.42
N GLN A 90 42.79 -36.02 -1.02
CA GLN A 90 42.46 -34.87 -0.16
C GLN A 90 41.60 -33.83 -0.89
N ARG A 91 40.72 -33.13 -0.15
CA ARG A 91 39.84 -32.09 -0.74
C ARG A 91 40.55 -30.77 -1.02
N GLN A 92 41.56 -30.43 -0.23
CA GLN A 92 42.40 -29.24 -0.40
C GLN A 92 43.86 -29.68 -0.45
N GLY A 93 44.70 -29.00 -1.24
CA GLY A 93 46.10 -29.39 -1.41
C GLY A 93 46.28 -30.77 -2.07
N SER A 94 45.34 -31.19 -2.92
CA SER A 94 45.32 -32.54 -3.50
C SER A 94 46.50 -32.82 -4.44
N LEU A 95 47.09 -31.77 -5.03
CA LEU A 95 48.30 -31.85 -5.83
C LEU A 95 49.53 -31.71 -4.94
N THR A 96 50.41 -32.70 -4.96
CA THR A 96 51.67 -32.69 -4.22
C THR A 96 52.85 -33.06 -5.11
N ASP A 97 54.07 -32.80 -4.65
CA ASP A 97 55.28 -33.35 -5.23
C ASP A 97 55.54 -34.79 -4.74
N GLU A 98 56.66 -35.37 -5.15
CA GLU A 98 57.11 -36.71 -4.74
C GLU A 98 57.40 -36.84 -3.24
N ASN A 99 57.66 -35.72 -2.56
CA ASN A 99 57.94 -35.63 -1.13
C ASN A 99 56.68 -35.30 -0.30
N GLY A 100 55.52 -35.18 -0.94
CA GLY A 100 54.24 -34.87 -0.29
C GLY A 100 54.02 -33.39 0.02
N ARG A 101 54.83 -32.47 -0.53
CA ARG A 101 54.62 -31.03 -0.39
C ARG A 101 53.57 -30.55 -1.40
N ALA A 102 52.67 -29.67 -0.99
CA ALA A 102 51.65 -29.13 -1.88
C ALA A 102 52.27 -28.38 -3.07
N VAL A 103 51.71 -28.60 -4.25
CA VAL A 103 52.08 -27.93 -5.50
C VAL A 103 50.89 -27.12 -5.98
N ASP A 104 51.13 -25.89 -6.47
CA ASP A 104 50.08 -25.03 -7.00
C ASP A 104 49.44 -25.63 -8.26
N GLU A 105 48.12 -25.77 -8.26
CA GLU A 105 47.30 -26.24 -9.40
C GLU A 105 47.53 -25.42 -10.66
N ARG A 106 47.85 -24.13 -10.51
CA ARG A 106 48.17 -23.23 -11.63
C ARG A 106 49.30 -23.77 -12.50
N ARG A 107 50.23 -24.53 -11.92
CA ARG A 107 51.35 -25.11 -12.67
C ARG A 107 50.89 -26.15 -13.70
N LEU A 108 49.93 -27.01 -13.35
CA LEU A 108 49.32 -27.94 -14.31
C LEU A 108 48.38 -27.21 -15.29
N SER A 109 47.61 -26.23 -14.81
CA SER A 109 46.72 -25.43 -15.65
C SER A 109 47.47 -24.68 -16.77
N LEU A 110 48.63 -24.11 -16.46
CA LEU A 110 49.49 -23.44 -17.45
C LEU A 110 50.03 -24.43 -18.50
N LEU A 111 50.48 -25.62 -18.09
CA LEU A 111 50.93 -26.67 -19.01
C LEU A 111 49.80 -27.16 -19.95
N LEU A 112 48.56 -27.07 -19.47
CA LEU A 112 47.35 -27.42 -20.22
C LEU A 112 46.74 -26.22 -20.96
N HIS A 113 47.36 -25.04 -20.92
CA HIS A 113 46.86 -23.79 -21.50
C HIS A 113 45.41 -23.44 -21.07
N GLY A 114 45.04 -23.77 -19.83
CA GLY A 114 43.72 -23.49 -19.27
C GLY A 114 42.59 -24.40 -19.80
N LEU A 115 42.90 -25.49 -20.50
CA LEU A 115 41.90 -26.47 -20.90
C LEU A 115 41.31 -27.17 -19.67
N ASP A 116 39.99 -27.35 -19.67
CA ASP A 116 39.29 -28.18 -18.70
C ASP A 116 39.31 -29.67 -19.11
N ARG A 117 38.77 -30.53 -18.23
CA ARG A 117 38.76 -31.98 -18.41
C ARG A 117 38.03 -32.42 -19.68
N ASP A 118 36.88 -31.83 -19.98
CA ASP A 118 36.04 -32.22 -21.10
C ASP A 118 36.61 -31.71 -22.42
N ALA A 119 37.14 -30.48 -22.41
CA ALA A 119 37.90 -29.87 -23.47
C ALA A 119 39.15 -30.68 -23.84
N TYR A 120 39.85 -31.25 -22.84
CA TYR A 120 41.00 -32.13 -23.05
C TYR A 120 40.58 -33.48 -23.64
N ARG A 121 39.54 -34.12 -23.09
CA ARG A 121 39.04 -35.40 -23.61
C ARG A 121 38.58 -35.28 -25.07
N THR A 122 37.85 -34.22 -25.40
CA THR A 122 37.30 -34.04 -26.76
C THR A 122 38.40 -33.83 -27.80
N ARG A 123 39.51 -33.16 -27.44
CA ARG A 123 40.59 -32.82 -28.39
C ARG A 123 41.72 -33.84 -28.46
N PHE A 124 42.06 -34.45 -27.32
CA PHE A 124 43.27 -35.26 -27.18
C PHE A 124 42.99 -36.71 -26.78
N SER A 125 41.72 -37.12 -26.69
CA SER A 125 41.32 -38.49 -26.45
C SER A 125 40.33 -38.96 -27.51
N LEU A 126 40.50 -40.21 -27.93
CA LEU A 126 39.55 -40.89 -28.81
C LEU A 126 39.08 -42.14 -28.07
N ASP A 127 37.87 -42.10 -27.52
CA ASP A 127 37.23 -43.26 -26.90
C ASP A 127 35.96 -43.65 -27.68
N ASP A 128 35.49 -44.89 -27.48
CA ASP A 128 34.35 -45.45 -28.22
C ASP A 128 33.04 -44.65 -27.98
N ALA A 129 32.90 -44.02 -26.81
CA ALA A 129 31.74 -43.21 -26.47
C ALA A 129 31.78 -41.86 -27.21
N VAL A 130 32.92 -41.16 -27.18
CA VAL A 130 33.16 -39.91 -27.91
C VAL A 130 33.00 -40.13 -29.42
N LEU A 131 33.46 -41.26 -29.96
CA LEU A 131 33.30 -41.60 -31.37
C LEU A 131 31.84 -41.86 -31.76
N ARG A 132 31.06 -42.56 -30.93
CA ARG A 132 29.62 -42.75 -31.20
C ARG A 132 28.85 -41.44 -31.08
N GLN A 133 29.13 -40.64 -30.06
CA GLN A 133 28.46 -39.35 -29.86
C GLN A 133 28.76 -38.40 -31.02
N GLY A 134 30.03 -38.25 -31.40
CA GLY A 134 30.41 -37.46 -32.58
C GLY A 134 29.79 -38.01 -33.87
N GLY A 135 29.68 -39.34 -34.00
CA GLY A 135 28.97 -39.98 -35.12
C GLY A 135 27.48 -39.68 -35.15
N GLU A 136 26.80 -39.65 -34.00
CA GLU A 136 25.38 -39.28 -33.88
C GLU A 136 25.15 -37.80 -34.16
N GLU A 137 26.01 -36.91 -33.68
CA GLU A 137 25.96 -35.47 -33.96
C GLU A 137 26.13 -35.20 -35.47
N ILE A 138 27.09 -35.89 -36.09
CA ILE A 138 27.30 -35.89 -37.55
C ILE A 138 26.07 -36.42 -38.30
N ALA A 139 25.43 -37.50 -37.81
CA ALA A 139 24.26 -38.09 -38.46
C ALA A 139 22.99 -37.22 -38.31
N ARG A 140 22.87 -36.47 -37.21
CA ARG A 140 21.78 -35.51 -36.97
C ARG A 140 21.91 -34.25 -37.83
N ALA A 141 23.14 -33.85 -38.17
CA ALA A 141 23.43 -32.75 -39.08
C ALA A 141 23.15 -33.13 -40.55
N LYS A 142 21.89 -33.39 -40.89
CA LYS A 142 21.46 -33.55 -42.28
C LYS A 142 21.62 -32.24 -43.05
N GLY A 143 22.79 -32.05 -43.67
CA GLY A 143 23.02 -31.01 -44.68
C GLY A 143 24.12 -29.99 -44.37
N ASP A 144 24.65 -29.96 -43.15
CA ASP A 144 25.66 -28.95 -42.74
C ASP A 144 26.91 -29.56 -42.11
N LEU A 145 27.28 -30.74 -42.60
CA LEU A 145 28.45 -31.48 -42.15
C LEU A 145 29.77 -30.72 -42.38
N GLY A 146 29.80 -29.89 -43.43
CA GLY A 146 30.96 -29.07 -43.78
C GLY A 146 31.25 -27.99 -42.73
N GLN A 147 30.21 -27.31 -42.21
CA GLN A 147 30.41 -26.29 -41.18
C GLN A 147 30.71 -26.90 -39.81
N LEU A 148 30.09 -28.02 -39.44
CA LEU A 148 30.38 -28.68 -38.16
C LEU A 148 31.80 -29.25 -38.10
N LEU A 149 32.31 -29.86 -39.17
CA LEU A 149 33.70 -30.34 -39.22
C LEU A 149 34.69 -29.16 -39.22
N HIS A 150 34.36 -28.06 -39.88
CA HIS A 150 35.20 -26.86 -39.86
C HIS A 150 35.21 -26.21 -38.47
N ALA A 151 34.05 -26.03 -37.84
CA ALA A 151 33.87 -25.43 -36.53
C ALA A 151 34.46 -26.29 -35.39
N GLY A 152 34.36 -27.62 -35.49
CA GLY A 152 35.00 -28.54 -34.57
C GLY A 152 36.53 -28.50 -34.65
N SER A 153 37.09 -28.25 -35.84
CA SER A 153 38.53 -28.10 -36.05
C SER A 153 39.08 -26.71 -35.70
N SER A 154 38.27 -25.65 -35.79
CA SER A 154 38.67 -24.26 -35.56
C SER A 154 38.29 -23.70 -34.18
N GLY A 155 37.57 -24.47 -33.36
CA GLY A 155 37.09 -24.03 -32.04
C GLY A 155 35.89 -23.06 -32.08
N LEU A 156 35.18 -22.99 -33.21
CA LEU A 156 34.07 -22.06 -33.46
C LEU A 156 32.69 -22.65 -33.17
N SER A 157 32.59 -23.82 -32.54
CA SER A 157 31.31 -24.49 -32.25
C SER A 157 30.29 -23.62 -31.51
N GLY A 158 30.75 -22.72 -30.62
CA GLY A 158 29.87 -21.79 -29.90
C GLY A 158 29.30 -20.64 -30.75
N PHE A 159 29.88 -20.34 -31.92
CA PHE A 159 29.40 -19.24 -32.78
C PHE A 159 28.10 -19.57 -33.50
N ALA A 160 27.85 -20.84 -33.82
CA ALA A 160 26.58 -21.26 -34.42
C ALA A 160 25.41 -21.10 -33.44
N ASP A 161 25.62 -21.46 -32.18
CA ASP A 161 24.63 -21.27 -31.12
C ASP A 161 24.40 -19.78 -30.80
N LEU A 162 25.47 -18.98 -30.77
CA LEU A 162 25.39 -17.52 -30.63
C LEU A 162 24.62 -16.86 -31.79
N LEU A 163 24.86 -17.31 -33.02
CA LEU A 163 24.14 -16.80 -34.19
C LEU A 163 22.67 -17.17 -34.13
N LYS A 164 22.35 -18.40 -33.73
CA LYS A 164 20.98 -18.85 -33.55
C LYS A 164 20.26 -18.08 -32.44
N GLN A 165 20.92 -17.81 -31.30
CA GLN A 165 20.37 -16.95 -30.25
C GLN A 165 20.11 -15.53 -30.76
N ALA A 166 21.04 -14.95 -31.51
CA ALA A 166 20.85 -13.64 -32.11
C ALA A 166 19.68 -13.62 -33.11
N GLU A 167 19.50 -14.68 -33.91
CA GLU A 167 18.36 -14.82 -34.80
C GLU A 167 17.04 -14.93 -34.02
N GLU A 168 17.00 -15.70 -32.94
CA GLU A 168 15.81 -15.83 -32.06
C GLU A 168 15.45 -14.50 -31.39
N GLU A 169 16.43 -13.74 -30.90
CA GLU A 169 16.22 -12.40 -30.33
C GLU A 169 15.67 -11.42 -31.36
N VAL A 170 16.21 -11.43 -32.59
CA VAL A 170 15.74 -10.59 -33.69
C VAL A 170 14.31 -10.97 -34.09
N GLU A 171 13.99 -12.26 -34.19
CA GLU A 171 12.63 -12.71 -34.51
C GLU A 171 11.62 -12.39 -33.40
N ALA A 172 12.03 -12.47 -32.12
CA ALA A 172 11.21 -12.10 -30.98
C ALA A 172 10.91 -10.59 -30.97
N PHE A 173 11.88 -9.77 -31.36
CA PHE A 173 11.69 -8.33 -31.51
C PHE A 173 10.79 -8.01 -32.71
N HIS A 174 11.11 -8.55 -33.89
CA HIS A 174 10.36 -8.31 -35.12
C HIS A 174 10.51 -9.43 -36.15
N LYS A 175 9.38 -10.00 -36.55
CA LYS A 175 9.26 -10.93 -37.67
C LYS A 175 8.26 -10.42 -38.70
N PRO A 176 8.55 -10.49 -40.01
CA PRO A 176 7.58 -10.14 -41.04
C PRO A 176 6.28 -10.94 -40.86
N ARG A 177 5.16 -10.24 -40.66
CA ARG A 177 3.83 -10.81 -40.36
C ARG A 177 3.67 -11.48 -38.98
N GLY A 178 4.63 -11.35 -38.06
CA GLY A 178 4.48 -11.76 -36.67
C GLY A 178 3.44 -10.90 -35.94
N ARG A 179 2.47 -11.53 -35.29
CA ARG A 179 1.39 -10.84 -34.54
C ARG A 179 1.72 -10.61 -33.06
N THR A 180 2.66 -11.36 -32.51
CA THR A 180 3.02 -11.42 -31.08
C THR A 180 4.49 -11.07 -30.84
N THR A 181 5.12 -10.30 -31.72
CA THR A 181 6.48 -9.80 -31.50
C THR A 181 6.42 -8.49 -30.72
N PHE A 182 7.51 -8.16 -30.01
CA PHE A 182 7.57 -6.96 -29.17
C PHE A 182 7.16 -5.68 -29.93
N LEU A 183 7.64 -5.52 -31.18
CA LEU A 183 7.28 -4.37 -32.02
C LEU A 183 5.79 -4.36 -32.42
N ALA A 184 5.20 -5.54 -32.70
CA ALA A 184 3.81 -5.65 -33.11
C ALA A 184 2.86 -5.30 -31.96
N GLU A 185 3.17 -5.78 -30.76
CA GLU A 185 2.46 -5.46 -29.52
C GLU A 185 2.61 -3.97 -29.16
N GLY A 186 3.84 -3.43 -29.20
CA GLY A 186 4.09 -2.01 -28.96
C GLY A 186 3.32 -1.11 -29.93
N ARG A 187 3.25 -1.47 -31.23
CA ARG A 187 2.46 -0.73 -32.22
C ARG A 187 0.95 -0.83 -31.97
N ASN A 188 0.44 -1.98 -31.55
CA ASN A 188 -0.97 -2.12 -31.20
C ASN A 188 -1.29 -1.29 -29.96
N ARG A 189 -0.42 -1.31 -28.95
CA ARG A 189 -0.56 -0.50 -27.75
C ARG A 189 -0.52 1.00 -28.04
N LEU A 190 0.36 1.44 -28.94
CA LEU A 190 0.39 2.83 -29.41
C LEU A 190 -0.94 3.22 -30.07
N LYS A 191 -1.51 2.36 -30.94
CA LYS A 191 -2.83 2.61 -31.55
C LYS A 191 -3.95 2.71 -30.51
N GLU A 192 -3.94 1.87 -29.49
CA GLU A 192 -4.90 1.95 -28.39
C GLU A 192 -4.77 3.27 -27.63
N ILE A 193 -3.55 3.70 -27.32
CA ILE A 193 -3.26 4.96 -26.64
C ILE A 193 -3.69 6.15 -27.50
N ASP A 194 -3.39 6.15 -28.80
CA ASP A 194 -3.80 7.19 -29.74
C ASP A 194 -5.33 7.28 -29.85
N ALA A 195 -6.03 6.14 -29.88
CA ALA A 195 -7.48 6.09 -29.89
C ALA A 195 -8.08 6.62 -28.57
N ALA A 196 -7.49 6.25 -27.43
CA ALA A 196 -7.90 6.77 -26.13
C ALA A 196 -7.66 8.29 -26.02
N LEU A 197 -6.52 8.78 -26.51
CA LEU A 197 -6.20 10.20 -26.54
C LEU A 197 -7.16 10.97 -27.46
N ALA A 198 -7.49 10.43 -28.62
CA ALA A 198 -8.47 11.04 -29.53
C ALA A 198 -9.88 11.08 -28.92
N ALA A 199 -10.28 10.05 -28.16
CA ALA A 199 -11.56 10.03 -27.46
C ALA A 199 -11.59 10.97 -26.25
N ALA A 200 -10.48 11.12 -25.53
CA ALA A 200 -10.36 12.00 -24.37
C ALA A 200 -10.17 13.48 -24.75
N ARG A 201 -9.62 13.76 -25.93
CA ARG A 201 -9.53 15.13 -26.46
C ARG A 201 -10.93 15.64 -26.79
N LEU A 202 -11.36 16.60 -25.99
CA LEU A 202 -12.55 17.37 -26.30
C LEU A 202 -12.26 18.20 -27.56
N ASP A 203 -13.04 17.96 -28.61
CA ASP A 203 -12.96 18.75 -29.83
C ASP A 203 -13.18 20.24 -29.50
N PRO A 204 -12.30 21.15 -29.92
CA PRO A 204 -12.41 22.57 -29.60
C PRO A 204 -13.78 23.17 -29.95
N ARG A 205 -14.42 22.74 -31.04
CA ARG A 205 -15.75 23.23 -31.43
C ARG A 205 -16.83 22.71 -30.50
N ARG A 206 -16.68 21.48 -29.98
CA ARG A 206 -17.59 20.93 -28.97
C ARG A 206 -17.41 21.63 -27.63
N PHE A 207 -16.18 22.00 -27.26
CA PHE A 207 -15.91 22.81 -26.07
C PHE A 207 -16.56 24.19 -26.19
N ASP A 208 -16.33 24.90 -27.29
CA ASP A 208 -16.91 26.23 -27.55
C ASP A 208 -18.45 26.19 -27.55
N ALA A 209 -19.05 25.15 -28.15
CA ALA A 209 -20.50 24.96 -28.15
C ALA A 209 -21.06 24.70 -26.74
N LEU A 210 -20.35 23.94 -25.90
CA LEU A 210 -20.73 23.71 -24.51
C LEU A 210 -20.59 24.99 -23.68
N LEU A 211 -19.54 25.77 -23.89
CA LEU A 211 -19.34 27.04 -23.21
C LEU A 211 -20.47 28.03 -23.54
N GLN A 212 -20.83 28.16 -24.83
CA GLN A 212 -21.98 28.97 -25.24
C GLN A 212 -23.29 28.46 -24.64
N ALA A 213 -23.49 27.14 -24.55
CA ALA A 213 -24.68 26.58 -23.93
C ALA A 213 -24.77 26.90 -22.43
N VAL A 214 -23.64 26.90 -21.72
CA VAL A 214 -23.57 27.33 -20.31
C VAL A 214 -23.90 28.82 -20.18
N GLU A 215 -23.29 29.68 -21.00
CA GLU A 215 -23.57 31.13 -20.96
C GLU A 215 -25.05 31.44 -21.21
N ILE A 216 -25.67 30.74 -22.16
CA ILE A 216 -27.11 30.87 -22.45
C ILE A 216 -27.93 30.40 -21.24
N ALA A 217 -27.63 29.22 -20.69
CA ALA A 217 -28.36 28.67 -19.55
C ALA A 217 -28.23 29.55 -18.29
N GLU A 218 -27.06 30.13 -18.04
CA GLU A 218 -26.84 31.07 -16.93
C GLU A 218 -27.60 32.38 -17.12
N ARG A 219 -27.70 32.86 -18.36
CA ARG A 219 -28.51 34.04 -18.68
C ARG A 219 -30.00 33.76 -18.48
N ASP A 220 -30.50 32.64 -19.00
CA ASP A 220 -31.89 32.23 -18.85
C ASP A 220 -32.26 32.05 -17.37
N CYS A 221 -31.35 31.47 -16.57
CA CYS A 221 -31.53 31.31 -15.13
C CYS A 221 -31.61 32.66 -14.41
N ARG A 222 -30.72 33.61 -14.74
CA ARG A 222 -30.75 34.97 -14.18
C ARG A 222 -32.04 35.70 -14.53
N ASP A 223 -32.47 35.63 -15.79
CA ASP A 223 -33.69 36.29 -16.26
C ASP A 223 -34.94 35.68 -15.59
N ALA A 224 -35.03 34.35 -15.50
CA ALA A 224 -36.11 33.66 -14.79
C ALA A 224 -36.14 34.00 -13.29
N THR A 225 -34.96 34.12 -12.66
CA THR A 225 -34.84 34.52 -11.26
C THR A 225 -35.34 35.94 -11.03
N ALA A 226 -34.96 36.87 -11.90
CA ALA A 226 -35.42 38.26 -11.82
C ALA A 226 -36.95 38.36 -11.97
N VAL A 227 -37.55 37.63 -12.92
CA VAL A 227 -39.01 37.58 -13.11
C VAL A 227 -39.72 37.01 -11.88
N ARG A 228 -39.19 35.92 -11.31
CA ARG A 228 -39.74 35.32 -10.08
C ARG A 228 -39.70 36.31 -8.91
N ASP A 229 -38.60 37.02 -8.74
CA ASP A 229 -38.40 37.92 -7.61
C ASP A 229 -39.28 39.18 -7.74
N ASP A 230 -39.48 39.70 -8.96
CA ASP A 230 -40.48 40.74 -9.20
C ASP A 230 -41.90 40.25 -8.90
N ALA A 231 -42.29 39.07 -9.39
CA ALA A 231 -43.60 38.49 -9.11
C ALA A 231 -43.86 38.30 -7.60
N ARG A 232 -42.86 37.86 -6.84
CA ARG A 232 -42.93 37.77 -5.38
C ARG A 232 -43.11 39.14 -4.72
N ARG A 233 -42.39 40.15 -5.19
CA ARG A 233 -42.53 41.53 -4.71
C ARG A 233 -43.94 42.06 -4.96
N GLN A 234 -44.49 41.84 -6.16
CA GLN A 234 -45.85 42.25 -6.49
C GLN A 234 -46.90 41.54 -5.63
N LEU A 235 -46.73 40.24 -5.38
CA LEU A 235 -47.60 39.48 -4.48
C LEU A 235 -47.57 40.04 -3.06
N ALA A 236 -46.38 40.28 -2.50
CA ALA A 236 -46.22 40.84 -1.17
C ALA A 236 -46.85 42.25 -1.05
N LEU A 237 -46.69 43.10 -2.08
CA LEU A 237 -47.32 44.42 -2.12
C LEU A 237 -48.86 44.31 -2.14
N ARG A 238 -49.41 43.34 -2.88
CA ARG A 238 -50.84 43.08 -2.92
C ARG A 238 -51.37 42.59 -1.58
N GLU A 239 -50.72 41.59 -0.98
CA GLU A 239 -51.10 41.06 0.34
C GLU A 239 -51.06 42.15 1.42
N ALA A 240 -50.03 43.01 1.39
CA ALA A 240 -49.95 44.16 2.28
C ALA A 240 -51.08 45.17 2.04
N ALA A 241 -51.46 45.42 0.78
CA ALA A 241 -52.57 46.30 0.43
C ALA A 241 -53.93 45.73 0.88
N ASP A 242 -54.15 44.43 0.72
CA ASP A 242 -55.36 43.73 1.15
C ASP A 242 -55.47 43.74 2.69
N HIS A 243 -54.35 43.47 3.39
CA HIS A 243 -54.29 43.56 4.84
C HIS A 243 -54.58 44.99 5.35
N ARG A 244 -53.99 46.00 4.70
CA ARG A 244 -54.26 47.41 5.03
C ARG A 244 -55.72 47.79 4.81
N ARG A 245 -56.35 47.29 3.74
CA ARG A 245 -57.77 47.53 3.44
C ARG A 245 -58.66 46.93 4.51
N GLU A 246 -58.39 45.70 4.92
CA GLU A 246 -59.14 45.03 5.98
C GLU A 246 -58.97 45.75 7.34
N LEU A 247 -57.74 46.14 7.68
CA LEU A 247 -57.48 46.96 8.87
C LEU A 247 -58.23 48.30 8.83
N ALA A 248 -58.23 48.99 7.69
CA ALA A 248 -58.97 50.24 7.52
C ALA A 248 -60.47 50.04 7.72
N ARG A 249 -61.06 48.97 7.12
CA ARG A 249 -62.46 48.61 7.32
C ARG A 249 -62.77 48.36 8.80
N ARG A 250 -61.94 47.58 9.49
CA ARG A 250 -62.11 47.30 10.94
C ARG A 250 -61.99 48.56 11.79
N ILE A 251 -61.09 49.48 11.43
CA ILE A 251 -60.96 50.78 12.10
C ILE A 251 -62.22 51.61 11.89
N ASP A 252 -62.76 51.66 10.68
CA ASP A 252 -63.97 52.42 10.38
C ASP A 252 -65.21 51.81 11.08
N GLU A 253 -65.32 50.49 11.13
CA GLU A 253 -66.35 49.77 11.90
C GLU A 253 -66.23 50.05 13.40
N ALA A 254 -65.02 49.98 13.94
CA ALA A 254 -64.77 50.32 15.34
C ALA A 254 -65.13 51.79 15.64
N ARG A 255 -64.78 52.72 14.74
CA ARG A 255 -65.14 54.15 14.86
C ARG A 255 -66.65 54.37 14.80
N ALA A 256 -67.36 53.68 13.90
CA ALA A 256 -68.81 53.76 13.81
C ALA A 256 -69.51 53.18 15.06
N ALA A 257 -69.01 52.05 15.59
CA ALA A 257 -69.49 51.47 16.83
C ALA A 257 -69.24 52.39 18.04
N LEU A 258 -68.06 53.03 18.11
CA LEU A 258 -67.72 54.04 19.11
C LEU A 258 -68.62 55.28 19.03
N ALA A 259 -68.97 55.74 17.81
CA ALA A 259 -69.87 56.88 17.61
C ALA A 259 -71.30 56.60 18.10
N GLY A 260 -71.73 55.33 18.12
CA GLY A 260 -73.03 54.89 18.65
C GLY A 260 -73.09 54.74 20.18
N SER A 261 -71.95 54.90 20.89
CA SER A 261 -71.85 54.77 22.34
C SER A 261 -70.95 55.86 22.92
N PRO A 262 -71.45 57.11 23.07
CA PRO A 262 -70.63 58.28 23.46
C PRO A 262 -69.93 58.13 24.81
N ASP A 263 -70.51 57.35 25.73
CA ASP A 263 -69.97 57.09 27.07
C ASP A 263 -69.06 55.83 27.13
N GLY A 264 -68.91 55.12 26.00
CA GLY A 264 -68.13 53.87 25.90
C GLY A 264 -68.82 52.62 26.47
N PRO A 265 -68.40 51.40 26.08
CA PRO A 265 -68.86 50.17 26.74
C PRO A 265 -68.22 50.03 28.14
N ASP A 266 -68.88 49.31 29.05
CA ASP A 266 -68.30 48.95 30.35
C ASP A 266 -66.99 48.17 30.13
N LEU A 267 -65.87 48.80 30.50
CA LEU A 267 -64.55 48.23 30.32
C LEU A 267 -64.34 47.05 31.30
N PRO A 268 -63.78 45.92 30.85
CA PRO A 268 -63.37 44.85 31.76
C PRO A 268 -62.35 45.39 32.77
N ARG A 269 -62.32 44.82 33.99
CA ARG A 269 -61.50 45.32 35.11
C ARG A 269 -59.99 45.42 34.80
N ASP A 270 -59.50 44.74 33.77
CA ASP A 270 -58.10 44.73 33.32
C ASP A 270 -57.81 45.65 32.13
N ALA A 271 -58.79 46.41 31.63
CA ALA A 271 -58.65 47.23 30.42
C ALA A 271 -57.53 48.28 30.54
N MET A 272 -57.39 48.93 31.70
CA MET A 272 -56.28 49.88 31.94
C MET A 272 -54.91 49.18 31.90
N THR A 273 -54.82 47.95 32.40
CA THR A 273 -53.59 47.15 32.34
C THR A 273 -53.26 46.78 30.91
N ARG A 274 -54.26 46.36 30.11
CA ARG A 274 -54.06 46.02 28.70
C ARG A 274 -53.64 47.22 27.85
N VAL A 275 -54.21 48.39 28.10
CA VAL A 275 -53.81 49.64 27.43
C VAL A 275 -52.39 50.03 27.84
N SER A 276 -52.03 49.96 29.13
CA SER A 276 -50.66 50.22 29.59
C SER A 276 -49.65 49.31 28.90
N VAL A 277 -49.91 47.99 28.85
CA VAL A 277 -49.02 47.02 28.18
C VAL A 277 -48.89 47.31 26.68
N ALA A 278 -49.97 47.72 26.01
CA ALA A 278 -49.92 48.07 24.58
C ALA A 278 -49.13 49.38 24.33
N VAL A 279 -49.28 50.36 25.22
CA VAL A 279 -48.51 51.62 25.18
C VAL A 279 -47.02 51.33 25.40
N ASP A 280 -46.68 50.52 26.40
CA ASP A 280 -45.29 50.14 26.69
C ASP A 280 -44.65 49.37 25.53
N ARG A 281 -45.38 48.42 24.93
CA ARG A 281 -44.92 47.69 23.73
C ARG A 281 -44.71 48.60 22.53
N THR A 282 -45.57 49.60 22.35
CA THR A 282 -45.45 50.55 21.24
C THR A 282 -44.25 51.48 21.45
N ALA A 283 -44.03 51.93 22.69
CA ALA A 283 -42.85 52.74 23.04
C ALA A 283 -41.54 51.96 22.81
N GLN A 284 -41.48 50.70 23.26
CA GLN A 284 -40.32 49.83 23.02
C GLN A 284 -40.05 49.59 21.53
N ALA A 285 -41.09 49.34 20.73
CA ALA A 285 -40.95 49.15 19.29
C ALA A 285 -40.47 50.43 18.57
N GLN A 286 -40.89 51.61 19.03
CA GLN A 286 -40.44 52.90 18.49
C GLN A 286 -38.97 53.17 18.84
N GLU A 287 -38.54 52.84 20.06
CA GLU A 287 -37.15 52.97 20.50
C GLU A 287 -36.22 52.05 19.70
N ALA A 288 -36.58 50.77 19.54
CA ALA A 288 -35.81 49.82 18.74
C ALA A 288 -35.69 50.24 17.27
N LYS A 289 -36.75 50.84 16.70
CA LYS A 289 -36.70 51.39 15.34
C LYS A 289 -35.73 52.57 15.26
N ALA A 290 -35.79 53.51 16.21
CA ALA A 290 -34.90 54.66 16.23
C ALA A 290 -33.42 54.26 16.34
N GLU A 291 -33.12 53.21 17.12
CA GLU A 291 -31.76 52.66 17.25
C GLU A 291 -31.28 52.01 15.94
N ALA A 292 -32.14 51.25 15.26
CA ALA A 292 -31.84 50.66 13.95
C ALA A 292 -31.61 51.75 12.88
N ASP A 293 -32.46 52.77 12.83
CA ASP A 293 -32.34 53.89 11.89
C ASP A 293 -31.03 54.69 12.15
N ALA A 294 -30.64 54.88 13.41
CA ALA A 294 -29.38 55.52 13.78
C ALA A 294 -28.15 54.69 13.36
N THR A 295 -28.22 53.36 13.50
CA THR A 295 -27.16 52.44 13.09
C THR A 295 -26.97 52.46 11.57
N ILE A 296 -28.07 52.47 10.82
CA ILE A 296 -28.04 52.58 9.35
C ILE A 296 -27.41 53.91 8.94
N ALA A 297 -27.85 55.03 9.53
CA ALA A 297 -27.30 56.35 9.22
C ALA A 297 -25.79 56.43 9.51
N HIS A 298 -25.34 55.83 10.61
CA HIS A 298 -23.90 55.77 10.93
C HIS A 298 -23.11 54.91 9.96
N ALA A 299 -23.66 53.77 9.54
CA ALA A 299 -23.03 52.92 8.52
C ALA A 299 -22.94 53.62 7.15
N ASP A 300 -23.98 54.36 6.76
CA ASP A 300 -23.99 55.17 5.53
C ASP A 300 -22.97 56.32 5.59
N GLU A 301 -22.82 56.97 6.75
CA GLU A 301 -21.80 57.99 6.98
C GLU A 301 -20.38 57.40 6.82
N LEU A 302 -20.09 56.28 7.48
CA LEU A 302 -18.81 55.57 7.34
C LEU A 302 -18.53 55.13 5.90
N LEU A 303 -19.55 54.66 5.17
CA LEU A 303 -19.42 54.30 3.76
C LEU A 303 -19.16 55.52 2.87
N SER A 304 -19.73 56.68 3.20
CA SER A 304 -19.51 57.92 2.46
C SER A 304 -18.13 58.54 2.70
N GLU A 305 -17.54 58.30 3.87
CA GLU A 305 -16.18 58.72 4.22
C GLU A 305 -15.08 57.84 3.61
N LEU A 306 -15.43 56.61 3.21
CA LEU A 306 -14.53 55.72 2.49
C LEU A 306 -14.34 56.22 1.06
N VAL A 307 -13.29 57.01 0.84
CA VAL A 307 -12.79 57.32 -0.51
C VAL A 307 -12.22 56.03 -1.11
N PRO A 308 -12.71 55.56 -2.27
CA PRO A 308 -12.14 54.40 -2.94
C PRO A 308 -10.64 54.64 -3.17
N ASP A 309 -9.80 53.74 -2.66
CA ASP A 309 -8.36 53.76 -2.91
C ASP A 309 -8.11 53.16 -4.31
N PRO A 310 -7.87 53.99 -5.34
CA PRO A 310 -7.68 53.49 -6.69
C PRO A 310 -6.40 52.65 -6.82
N GLU A 311 -5.42 52.88 -5.95
CA GLU A 311 -4.18 52.11 -5.94
C GLU A 311 -4.41 50.74 -5.28
N GLY A 312 -5.16 50.69 -4.18
CA GLY A 312 -5.62 49.44 -3.55
C GLY A 312 -6.51 48.60 -4.46
N ILE A 313 -7.40 49.22 -5.23
CA ILE A 313 -8.24 48.54 -6.23
C ILE A 313 -7.37 47.94 -7.35
N ALA A 314 -6.42 48.72 -7.89
CA ALA A 314 -5.49 48.24 -8.91
C ALA A 314 -4.59 47.10 -8.39
N ILE A 315 -4.12 47.18 -7.15
CA ILE A 315 -3.37 46.09 -6.49
C ILE A 315 -4.26 44.86 -6.31
N GLY A 316 -5.53 45.03 -5.93
CA GLY A 316 -6.50 43.95 -5.82
C GLY A 316 -6.73 43.21 -7.13
N GLU A 317 -6.86 43.93 -8.24
CA GLU A 317 -6.96 43.34 -9.59
C GLU A 317 -5.68 42.60 -9.99
N MET A 318 -4.50 43.14 -9.68
CA MET A 318 -3.23 42.44 -9.93
C MET A 318 -3.08 41.17 -9.09
N LEU A 319 -3.50 41.21 -7.81
CA LEU A 319 -3.48 40.05 -6.93
C LEU A 319 -4.44 38.97 -7.41
N ALA A 320 -5.65 39.34 -7.84
CA ALA A 320 -6.60 38.41 -8.45
C ALA A 320 -6.01 37.76 -9.72
N GLY A 321 -5.34 38.55 -10.58
CA GLY A 321 -4.66 38.02 -11.77
C GLY A 321 -3.51 37.05 -11.45
N LEU A 322 -2.77 37.28 -10.36
CA LEU A 322 -1.73 36.37 -9.86
C LEU A 322 -2.32 35.11 -9.23
N GLU A 323 -3.41 35.24 -8.48
CA GLU A 323 -4.14 34.12 -7.89
C GLU A 323 -4.81 33.23 -8.92
N ASP A 324 -5.23 33.78 -10.06
CA ASP A 324 -5.81 33.06 -11.21
C ASP A 324 -4.77 32.50 -12.18
N ALA A 325 -3.51 32.94 -12.09
CA ALA A 325 -2.44 32.37 -12.88
C ALA A 325 -2.25 30.88 -12.54
N ARG A 326 -2.26 30.04 -13.57
CA ARG A 326 -2.09 28.57 -13.48
C ARG A 326 -0.92 28.15 -14.35
N PHE A 327 -0.24 27.08 -13.94
CA PHE A 327 0.69 26.36 -14.81
C PHE A 327 -0.07 25.43 -15.77
N ASP A 328 0.61 24.89 -16.78
CA ASP A 328 0.03 24.00 -17.82
C ASP A 328 -0.64 22.73 -17.27
N ASP A 329 -0.35 22.37 -16.02
CA ASP A 329 -0.92 21.24 -15.28
C ASP A 329 -2.09 21.64 -14.35
N GLY A 330 -2.50 22.91 -14.38
CA GLY A 330 -3.68 23.40 -13.66
C GLY A 330 -3.43 23.79 -12.20
N GLU A 331 -2.19 23.78 -11.71
CA GLU A 331 -1.88 24.24 -10.34
C GLU A 331 -1.69 25.76 -10.27
N SER A 332 -2.11 26.38 -9.16
CA SER A 332 -1.96 27.81 -8.91
C SER A 332 -0.50 28.24 -8.79
N LEU A 333 -0.16 29.34 -9.46
CA LEU A 333 1.16 29.94 -9.40
C LEU A 333 1.56 30.34 -7.97
N VAL A 334 0.63 30.95 -7.23
CA VAL A 334 0.84 31.38 -5.85
C VAL A 334 1.09 30.18 -4.93
N ALA A 335 0.27 29.14 -5.05
CA ALA A 335 0.41 27.93 -4.22
C ALA A 335 1.78 27.25 -4.42
N ARG A 336 2.23 27.13 -5.68
CA ARG A 336 3.55 26.59 -5.99
C ARG A 336 4.69 27.47 -5.52
N ALA A 337 4.60 28.78 -5.71
CA ALA A 337 5.64 29.72 -5.26
C ALA A 337 5.81 29.68 -3.74
N SER A 338 4.71 29.66 -2.98
CA SER A 338 4.75 29.56 -1.51
C SER A 338 5.33 28.24 -1.02
N LEU A 339 4.97 27.11 -1.66
CA LEU A 339 5.55 25.80 -1.33
C LEU A 339 7.02 25.71 -1.72
N ALA A 340 7.39 26.25 -2.89
CA ALA A 340 8.75 26.22 -3.40
C ALA A 340 9.69 27.10 -2.56
N ASP A 341 9.23 28.24 -2.05
CA ASP A 341 10.04 29.11 -1.18
C ASP A 341 10.33 28.42 0.16
N ALA A 342 9.32 27.75 0.73
CA ALA A 342 9.49 26.93 1.93
C ALA A 342 10.43 25.72 1.68
N ASP A 343 10.32 25.04 0.53
CA ASP A 343 11.18 23.91 0.19
C ASP A 343 12.61 24.35 -0.17
N LEU A 344 12.81 25.53 -0.77
CA LEU A 344 14.11 26.02 -1.21
C LEU A 344 15.11 26.12 -0.06
N GLY A 345 14.66 26.57 1.12
CA GLY A 345 15.47 26.59 2.34
C GLY A 345 15.96 25.19 2.72
N ARG A 346 15.02 24.22 2.76
CA ARG A 346 15.33 22.82 3.05
C ARG A 346 16.29 22.23 2.02
N ARG A 347 16.07 22.47 0.72
CA ARG A 347 16.94 21.97 -0.36
C ARG A 347 18.34 22.56 -0.32
N LYS A 348 18.49 23.85 0.03
CA LYS A 348 19.80 24.48 0.26
C LYS A 348 20.52 23.80 1.43
N GLN A 349 19.83 23.53 2.53
CA GLN A 349 20.40 22.84 3.67
C GLN A 349 20.79 21.38 3.34
N GLU A 350 19.93 20.64 2.65
CA GLU A 350 20.22 19.27 2.17
C GLU A 350 21.48 19.25 1.29
N ARG A 351 21.60 20.19 0.34
CA ARG A 351 22.78 20.36 -0.51
C ARG A 351 24.04 20.64 0.31
N ASP A 352 23.96 21.55 1.28
CA ASP A 352 25.11 21.96 2.08
C ASP A 352 25.58 20.83 3.01
N ASN A 353 24.64 20.10 3.61
CA ASN A 353 24.93 18.88 4.37
C ASN A 353 25.59 17.81 3.48
N ALA A 354 25.05 17.57 2.27
CA ALA A 354 25.62 16.60 1.34
C ALA A 354 27.04 17.00 0.89
N ARG A 355 27.30 18.29 0.67
CA ARG A 355 28.65 18.80 0.36
C ARG A 355 29.62 18.63 1.54
N ALA A 356 29.17 18.93 2.75
CA ALA A 356 29.98 18.74 3.95
C ALA A 356 30.34 17.26 4.15
N GLU A 357 29.37 16.36 4.00
CA GLU A 357 29.60 14.92 4.11
C GLU A 357 30.52 14.40 3.00
N ALA A 358 30.32 14.84 1.76
CA ALA A 358 31.19 14.48 0.65
C ALA A 358 32.65 14.90 0.91
N ARG A 359 32.88 16.10 1.45
CA ARG A 359 34.22 16.58 1.86
C ARG A 359 34.80 15.74 2.99
N ARG A 360 34.00 15.40 4.00
CA ARG A 360 34.43 14.53 5.10
C ARG A 360 34.90 13.16 4.59
N LEU A 361 34.11 12.54 3.71
CA LEU A 361 34.42 11.25 3.10
C LEU A 361 35.64 11.33 2.17
N ALA A 362 35.76 12.40 1.38
CA ALA A 362 36.93 12.65 0.53
C ALA A 362 38.21 12.74 1.38
N SER A 363 38.18 13.51 2.46
CA SER A 363 39.31 13.63 3.39
C SER A 363 39.67 12.30 4.06
N ALA A 364 38.67 11.48 4.42
CA ALA A 364 38.91 10.16 5.01
C ALA A 364 39.54 9.16 4.03
N LEU A 365 39.24 9.28 2.73
CA LEU A 365 39.72 8.37 1.69
C LEU A 365 41.06 8.79 1.08
N ALA A 366 41.32 10.09 0.94
CA ALA A 366 42.45 10.63 0.18
C ALA A 366 43.31 11.65 0.96
N GLY A 367 43.00 11.94 2.23
CA GLY A 367 43.75 12.85 3.10
C GLY A 367 43.17 14.27 3.19
N GLU A 368 43.63 15.05 4.16
CA GLU A 368 43.14 16.42 4.39
C GLU A 368 43.25 17.29 3.13
N GLY A 369 42.15 17.96 2.76
CA GLY A 369 42.08 18.86 1.60
C GLY A 369 41.69 18.18 0.29
N ALA A 370 41.38 16.88 0.29
CA ALA A 370 40.90 16.19 -0.90
C ALA A 370 39.53 16.71 -1.37
N GLU A 371 39.41 17.03 -2.67
CA GLU A 371 38.15 17.46 -3.26
C GLU A 371 37.27 16.25 -3.64
N PRO A 372 35.97 16.22 -3.26
CA PRO A 372 35.11 15.06 -3.50
C PRO A 372 34.96 14.65 -4.96
N ALA A 373 35.07 15.61 -5.89
CA ALA A 373 34.98 15.36 -7.32
C ALA A 373 36.21 14.60 -7.88
N GLU A 374 37.34 14.63 -7.17
CA GLU A 374 38.59 13.99 -7.56
C GLU A 374 38.75 12.60 -6.91
N VAL A 375 38.03 12.35 -5.81
CA VAL A 375 37.98 11.05 -5.12
C VAL A 375 36.94 10.14 -5.75
N VAL A 376 37.15 9.77 -7.02
CA VAL A 376 36.30 8.82 -7.73
C VAL A 376 36.94 7.44 -7.73
N LEU A 377 36.46 6.56 -6.84
CA LEU A 377 36.89 5.16 -6.83
C LEU A 377 36.37 4.44 -8.09
N PRO A 378 37.24 3.74 -8.85
CA PRO A 378 36.83 2.89 -9.96
C PRO A 378 35.78 1.86 -9.53
N ARG A 379 34.90 1.46 -10.46
CA ARG A 379 33.79 0.54 -10.17
C ARG A 379 34.28 -0.76 -9.53
N ASP A 380 35.40 -1.30 -10.01
CA ASP A 380 35.96 -2.56 -9.54
C ASP A 380 36.50 -2.44 -8.11
N VAL A 381 37.13 -1.32 -7.77
CA VAL A 381 37.59 -1.03 -6.41
C VAL A 381 36.41 -0.91 -5.44
N ARG A 382 35.33 -0.24 -5.83
CA ARG A 382 34.11 -0.14 -5.00
C ARG A 382 33.45 -1.50 -4.79
N ASN A 383 33.43 -2.34 -5.82
CA ASN A 383 32.87 -3.69 -5.73
C ASN A 383 33.73 -4.55 -4.79
N GLY A 384 35.07 -4.51 -4.92
CA GLY A 384 35.97 -5.23 -4.03
C GLY A 384 35.87 -4.79 -2.56
N ILE A 385 35.75 -3.49 -2.29
CA ILE A 385 35.51 -2.99 -0.92
C ILE A 385 34.17 -3.48 -0.37
N ARG A 386 33.13 -3.53 -1.22
CA ARG A 386 31.81 -4.03 -0.81
C ARG A 386 31.84 -5.51 -0.49
N GLU A 387 32.48 -6.31 -1.32
CA GLU A 387 32.63 -7.75 -1.16
C GLU A 387 33.43 -8.06 0.11
N ALA A 388 34.59 -7.43 0.29
CA ALA A 388 35.37 -7.54 1.53
C ALA A 388 34.56 -7.09 2.77
N GLY A 389 33.74 -6.06 2.64
CA GLY A 389 32.84 -5.61 3.70
C GLY A 389 31.70 -6.60 4.02
N GLN A 390 31.23 -7.36 3.03
CA GLN A 390 30.28 -8.46 3.24
C GLN A 390 30.97 -9.65 3.91
N ASP A 391 32.15 -10.04 3.44
CA ASP A 391 32.94 -11.13 4.01
C ASP A 391 33.25 -10.90 5.49
N VAL A 392 33.65 -9.67 5.87
CA VAL A 392 33.89 -9.32 7.27
C VAL A 392 32.62 -9.44 8.12
N ARG A 393 31.46 -9.02 7.60
CA ARG A 393 30.19 -9.13 8.33
C ARG A 393 29.73 -10.58 8.47
N GLU A 394 29.89 -11.39 7.43
CA GLU A 394 29.56 -12.82 7.47
C GLU A 394 30.49 -13.55 8.44
N THR A 395 31.79 -13.25 8.39
CA THR A 395 32.78 -13.81 9.32
C THR A 395 32.48 -13.39 10.77
N ALA A 396 32.15 -12.12 11.01
CA ALA A 396 31.79 -11.63 12.34
C ALA A 396 30.52 -12.31 12.87
N ARG A 397 29.49 -12.50 12.03
CA ARG A 397 28.29 -13.26 12.41
C ARG A 397 28.60 -14.72 12.68
N SER A 398 29.45 -15.34 11.88
CA SER A 398 29.86 -16.73 12.10
C SER A 398 30.66 -16.88 13.40
N LEU A 399 31.48 -15.89 13.76
CA LEU A 399 32.21 -15.86 15.03
C LEU A 399 31.25 -15.72 16.21
N ASP A 400 30.28 -14.81 16.13
CA ASP A 400 29.25 -14.61 17.17
C ASP A 400 28.41 -15.88 17.37
N GLN A 401 27.99 -16.53 16.28
CA GLN A 401 27.28 -17.81 16.33
C GLN A 401 28.13 -18.92 16.94
N ALA A 402 29.41 -19.01 16.60
CA ALA A 402 30.32 -20.01 17.16
C ALA A 402 30.60 -19.75 18.66
N GLN A 403 30.71 -18.49 19.07
CA GLN A 403 30.86 -18.11 20.47
C GLN A 403 29.61 -18.47 21.28
N LYS A 404 28.43 -18.17 20.73
CA LYS A 404 27.16 -18.52 21.36
C LYS A 404 26.96 -20.02 21.49
N ALA A 405 27.28 -20.78 20.44
CA ALA A 405 27.26 -22.24 20.49
C ALA A 405 28.24 -22.81 21.52
N LEU A 406 29.41 -22.18 21.71
CA LEU A 406 30.37 -22.55 22.75
C LEU A 406 29.84 -22.23 24.15
N GLU A 407 29.18 -21.09 24.34
CA GLU A 407 28.54 -20.71 25.60
C GLU A 407 27.38 -21.65 25.95
N ASP A 408 26.51 -21.95 24.98
CA ASP A 408 25.41 -22.89 25.14
C ASP A 408 25.93 -24.29 25.49
N ALA A 409 26.95 -24.80 24.78
CA ALA A 409 27.58 -26.09 25.09
C ALA A 409 28.25 -26.12 26.47
N ARG A 410 28.83 -24.99 26.92
CA ARG A 410 29.39 -24.88 28.27
C ARG A 410 28.31 -24.83 29.34
N ALA A 411 27.18 -24.21 29.07
CA ALA A 411 26.04 -24.21 29.97
C ALA A 411 25.39 -25.60 30.07
N GLU A 412 25.34 -26.36 28.97
CA GLU A 412 24.85 -27.74 28.94
C GLU A 412 25.75 -28.73 29.67
N LEU A 413 27.06 -28.48 29.73
CA LEU A 413 28.01 -29.33 30.45
C LEU A 413 27.83 -29.29 31.99
N GLY A 414 27.08 -28.32 32.53
CA GLY A 414 26.83 -28.18 33.96
C GLY A 414 28.11 -27.93 34.78
N GLU A 415 28.00 -27.89 36.11
CA GLU A 415 29.18 -27.98 36.96
C GLU A 415 29.72 -29.42 36.91
N VAL A 416 31.02 -29.58 36.68
CA VAL A 416 31.68 -30.89 36.74
C VAL A 416 31.67 -31.34 38.20
N GLU A 417 30.65 -32.09 38.60
CA GLU A 417 30.63 -32.73 39.90
C GLU A 417 31.69 -33.83 39.96
N GLU A 418 32.49 -33.81 41.03
CA GLU A 418 33.49 -34.83 41.28
C GLU A 418 32.81 -36.18 41.48
N MET A 419 33.32 -37.18 40.76
CA MET A 419 32.76 -38.53 40.81
C MET A 419 32.79 -39.06 42.26
N PRO A 420 31.67 -39.58 42.81
CA PRO A 420 31.63 -40.03 44.20
C PRO A 420 32.69 -41.11 44.45
N GLU A 421 33.51 -40.95 45.49
CA GLU A 421 34.67 -41.83 45.74
C GLU A 421 34.29 -43.25 46.24
N SER A 422 33.00 -43.52 46.52
CA SER A 422 32.54 -44.81 47.06
C SER A 422 31.39 -45.42 46.25
N ALA A 423 31.37 -46.75 46.19
CA ALA A 423 30.36 -47.52 45.46
C ALA A 423 28.93 -47.35 46.02
N GLU A 424 28.79 -47.05 47.32
CA GLU A 424 27.50 -46.79 47.98
C GLU A 424 26.95 -45.41 47.61
N ALA A 425 27.80 -44.37 47.58
CA ALA A 425 27.38 -43.03 47.16
C ALA A 425 26.99 -42.98 45.67
N LEU A 426 27.65 -43.79 44.82
CA LEU A 426 27.27 -43.93 43.41
C LEU A 426 25.91 -44.64 43.25
N ALA A 427 25.61 -45.63 44.09
CA ALA A 427 24.34 -46.36 44.05
C ALA A 427 23.15 -45.50 44.50
N ASP A 428 23.34 -44.66 45.52
CA ASP A 428 22.33 -43.71 45.98
C ASP A 428 22.05 -42.61 44.93
N ALA A 429 23.10 -42.11 44.26
CA ALA A 429 22.97 -41.13 43.17
C ALA A 429 22.25 -41.72 41.93
N LEU A 430 22.53 -42.97 41.58
CA LEU A 430 21.82 -43.68 40.50
C LEU A 430 20.35 -43.93 40.84
N CYS A 431 20.03 -44.28 42.09
CA CYS A 431 18.63 -44.42 42.54
C CYS A 431 17.86 -43.08 42.47
N ALA A 432 18.54 -41.95 42.77
CA ALA A 432 17.94 -40.62 42.64
C ALA A 432 17.73 -40.22 41.18
N LEU A 433 18.61 -40.65 40.27
CA LEU A 433 18.48 -40.44 38.83
C LEU A 433 17.31 -41.24 38.23
N ASP A 434 17.14 -42.49 38.64
CA ASP A 434 16.01 -43.35 38.23
C ASP A 434 14.64 -42.87 38.77
N ALA A 435 14.64 -41.97 39.77
CA ALA A 435 13.43 -41.39 40.34
C ALA A 435 12.98 -40.07 39.64
N LEU A 436 13.79 -39.53 38.72
CA LEU A 436 13.44 -38.36 37.93
C LEU A 436 12.66 -38.77 36.66
N PRO A 437 11.56 -38.07 36.29
CA PRO A 437 10.84 -38.36 35.05
C PRO A 437 11.73 -38.13 33.81
N ASP A 438 11.72 -39.08 32.86
CA ASP A 438 12.62 -39.20 31.69
C ASP A 438 12.62 -38.04 30.65
N ASP A 439 11.89 -36.94 30.84
CA ASP A 439 11.85 -35.85 29.86
C ASP A 439 12.05 -34.46 30.52
N PRO A 440 13.30 -34.04 30.75
CA PRO A 440 13.61 -32.68 31.20
C PRO A 440 13.10 -31.58 30.24
N ALA A 441 12.90 -31.89 28.95
CA ALA A 441 12.31 -30.96 27.99
C ALA A 441 10.78 -30.85 28.12
N ALA A 442 10.09 -31.87 28.66
CA ALA A 442 8.69 -31.78 29.06
C ALA A 442 8.54 -30.93 30.32
N LEU A 443 9.39 -31.11 31.32
CA LEU A 443 9.38 -30.29 32.55
C LEU A 443 9.68 -28.81 32.25
N ALA A 444 10.62 -28.52 31.35
CA ALA A 444 10.90 -27.16 30.91
C ALA A 444 9.76 -26.52 30.10
N ARG A 445 9.01 -27.34 29.33
CA ARG A 445 7.78 -26.88 28.64
C ARG A 445 6.67 -26.58 29.63
N ASP A 446 6.41 -27.47 30.59
CA ASP A 446 5.42 -27.27 31.64
C ASP A 446 5.75 -26.02 32.47
N LEU A 447 7.01 -25.80 32.85
CA LEU A 447 7.43 -24.59 33.56
C LEU A 447 7.13 -23.32 32.74
N LYS A 448 7.50 -23.31 31.45
CA LYS A 448 7.19 -22.18 30.56
C LYS A 448 5.69 -21.94 30.40
N GLU A 449 4.90 -23.01 30.34
CA GLU A 449 3.47 -22.92 30.18
C GLU A 449 2.80 -22.35 31.45
N ARG A 450 3.28 -22.76 32.63
CA ARG A 450 2.84 -22.24 33.93
C ARG A 450 3.30 -20.80 34.17
N GLU A 451 4.51 -20.44 33.73
CA GLU A 451 4.98 -19.04 33.77
C GLU A 451 4.16 -18.15 32.84
N ALA A 452 3.82 -18.63 31.65
CA ALA A 452 2.98 -17.90 30.70
C ALA A 452 1.56 -17.73 31.23
N GLU A 453 1.01 -18.75 31.89
CA GLU A 453 -0.29 -18.69 32.57
C GLU A 453 -0.27 -17.68 33.73
N ALA A 454 0.77 -17.72 34.59
CA ALA A 454 0.94 -16.76 35.67
C ALA A 454 1.08 -15.30 35.15
N ARG A 455 1.80 -15.09 34.05
CA ARG A 455 1.93 -13.76 33.41
C ARG A 455 0.63 -13.26 32.81
N ARG A 456 -0.17 -14.13 32.17
CA ARG A 456 -1.50 -13.76 31.65
C ARG A 456 -2.44 -13.37 32.78
N SER A 457 -2.46 -14.14 33.86
CA SER A 457 -3.28 -13.84 35.04
C SER A 457 -2.85 -12.54 35.74
N ALA A 458 -1.56 -12.17 35.66
CA ALA A 458 -1.04 -10.92 36.22
C ALA A 458 -1.17 -9.69 35.29
N ALA A 459 -1.47 -9.87 34.00
CA ALA A 459 -1.48 -8.78 33.01
C ALA A 459 -2.63 -7.78 33.19
N GLY A 460 -3.72 -8.19 33.85
CA GLY A 460 -4.86 -7.32 34.19
C GLY A 460 -4.75 -6.66 35.56
N LEU A 461 -3.69 -6.90 36.31
CA LEU A 461 -3.56 -6.40 37.68
C LEU A 461 -2.93 -4.99 37.72
N PRO A 462 -3.32 -4.14 38.68
CA PRO A 462 -2.78 -2.78 38.81
C PRO A 462 -1.26 -2.76 39.06
N SER A 463 -0.60 -1.65 38.73
CA SER A 463 0.78 -1.39 39.16
C SER A 463 0.83 -1.37 40.70
N GLY A 464 1.55 -2.33 41.31
CA GLY A 464 1.61 -2.52 42.77
C GLY A 464 0.84 -3.74 43.31
N TRP A 465 0.27 -4.59 42.43
CA TRP A 465 -0.47 -5.78 42.87
C TRP A 465 0.32 -6.77 43.74
N ARG A 466 1.65 -6.81 43.57
CA ARG A 466 2.54 -7.63 44.40
C ARG A 466 2.60 -7.11 45.83
N ASP A 467 2.70 -5.80 46.01
CA ASP A 467 2.69 -5.16 47.32
C ASP A 467 1.35 -5.37 48.05
N LEU A 468 0.25 -5.43 47.29
CA LEU A 468 -1.09 -5.74 47.81
C LEU A 468 -1.24 -7.23 48.19
N ALA A 469 -0.63 -8.13 47.44
CA ALA A 469 -0.61 -9.55 47.78
C ALA A 469 0.24 -9.82 49.03
N ASP A 470 1.38 -9.14 49.16
CA ASP A 470 2.27 -9.23 50.32
C ASP A 470 1.67 -8.57 51.58
N ALA A 471 0.79 -7.57 51.43
CA ALA A 471 0.04 -6.94 52.52
C ALA A 471 -1.10 -7.83 53.08
N GLY A 472 -1.41 -8.95 52.43
CA GLY A 472 -2.44 -9.90 52.82
C GLY A 472 -3.62 -9.91 51.85
N LEU A 473 -3.93 -11.08 51.31
CA LEU A 473 -5.07 -11.26 50.42
C LEU A 473 -6.39 -11.27 51.21
N PRO A 474 -7.45 -10.61 50.70
CA PRO A 474 -8.77 -10.64 51.33
C PRO A 474 -9.28 -12.08 51.40
N THR A 475 -10.04 -12.35 52.45
CA THR A 475 -10.64 -13.67 52.66
C THR A 475 -11.68 -13.98 51.59
N ALA A 476 -11.93 -15.27 51.34
CA ALA A 476 -12.96 -15.69 50.39
C ALA A 476 -14.37 -15.17 50.75
N ALA A 477 -14.61 -14.75 51.99
CA ALA A 477 -15.85 -14.10 52.39
C ALA A 477 -15.94 -12.66 51.84
N GLU A 478 -14.87 -11.88 52.01
CA GLU A 478 -14.78 -10.48 51.54
C GLU A 478 -14.80 -10.40 50.01
N LEU A 479 -14.13 -11.31 49.31
CA LEU A 479 -14.19 -11.43 47.85
C LEU A 479 -15.62 -11.68 47.34
N ARG A 480 -16.36 -12.60 47.99
CA ARG A 480 -17.75 -12.91 47.63
C ARG A 480 -18.73 -11.78 47.95
N GLU A 481 -18.38 -10.88 48.86
CA GLU A 481 -19.16 -9.69 49.16
C GLU A 481 -18.89 -8.59 48.13
N ALA A 482 -17.62 -8.38 47.75
CA ALA A 482 -17.22 -7.48 46.68
C ALA A 482 -17.80 -7.89 45.30
N GLU A 483 -17.76 -9.18 44.97
CA GLU A 483 -18.39 -9.72 43.75
C GLU A 483 -19.90 -9.47 43.72
N ARG A 484 -20.58 -9.66 44.86
CA ARG A 484 -22.02 -9.38 44.97
C ARG A 484 -22.32 -7.89 44.83
N ALA A 485 -21.51 -7.02 45.43
CA ALA A 485 -21.66 -5.58 45.31
C ALA A 485 -21.42 -5.10 43.87
N LEU A 486 -20.41 -5.63 43.18
CA LEU A 486 -20.12 -5.33 41.77
C LEU A 486 -21.27 -5.79 40.88
N LYS A 487 -21.75 -7.03 41.07
CA LYS A 487 -22.88 -7.57 40.30
C LYS A 487 -24.15 -6.74 40.48
N ALA A 488 -24.45 -6.32 41.71
CA ALA A 488 -25.58 -5.44 41.98
C ALA A 488 -25.44 -4.08 41.27
N ALA A 489 -24.24 -3.49 41.27
CA ALA A 489 -23.98 -2.24 40.57
C ALA A 489 -24.10 -2.38 39.04
N GLU A 490 -23.65 -3.50 38.46
CA GLU A 490 -23.83 -3.80 37.03
C GLU A 490 -25.32 -3.95 36.66
N ASP A 491 -26.08 -4.64 37.50
CA ASP A 491 -27.52 -4.85 37.28
C ASP A 491 -28.28 -3.50 37.41
N ASP A 492 -27.88 -2.63 38.33
CA ASP A 492 -28.42 -1.26 38.45
C ASP A 492 -28.12 -0.40 37.21
N VAL A 493 -26.91 -0.48 36.66
CA VAL A 493 -26.53 0.23 35.43
C VAL A 493 -27.35 -0.27 34.23
N SER A 494 -27.52 -1.59 34.10
CA SER A 494 -28.36 -2.18 33.06
C SER A 494 -29.81 -1.71 33.18
N ALA A 495 -30.38 -1.74 34.39
CA ALA A 495 -31.75 -1.29 34.63
C ALA A 495 -31.93 0.21 34.37
N ALA A 496 -30.90 1.04 34.59
CA ALA A 496 -30.93 2.45 34.26
C ALA A 496 -30.88 2.69 32.73
N ALA A 497 -30.10 1.89 31.99
CA ALA A 497 -30.05 1.94 30.54
C ALA A 497 -31.39 1.55 29.90
N ASP A 498 -32.05 0.51 30.40
CA ASP A 498 -33.36 0.08 29.91
C ASP A 498 -34.44 1.17 30.13
N ARG A 499 -34.43 1.84 31.29
CA ARG A 499 -35.34 2.97 31.57
C ARG A 499 -35.09 4.17 30.66
N LEU A 500 -33.82 4.45 30.33
CA LEU A 500 -33.48 5.52 29.39
C LEU A 500 -34.02 5.21 28.00
N HIS A 501 -33.90 3.96 27.55
CA HIS A 501 -34.42 3.51 26.27
C HIS A 501 -35.95 3.63 26.20
N GLU A 502 -36.67 3.16 27.23
CA GLU A 502 -38.14 3.26 27.30
C GLU A 502 -38.61 4.73 27.31
N ALA A 503 -37.88 5.63 27.98
CA ALA A 503 -38.18 7.06 27.99
C ALA A 503 -37.97 7.70 26.60
N GLN A 504 -36.95 7.29 25.86
CA GLN A 504 -36.69 7.76 24.50
C GLN A 504 -37.77 7.29 23.52
N GLU A 505 -38.24 6.05 23.63
CA GLU A 505 -39.35 5.55 22.81
C GLU A 505 -40.66 6.30 23.07
N LYS A 506 -40.97 6.61 24.33
CA LYS A 506 -42.16 7.41 24.68
C LYS A 506 -42.10 8.83 24.13
N LEU A 507 -40.92 9.45 24.16
CA LEU A 507 -40.71 10.79 23.58
C LEU A 507 -40.95 10.77 22.07
N ALA A 508 -40.34 9.81 21.37
CA ALA A 508 -40.53 9.66 19.93
C ALA A 508 -42.00 9.38 19.54
N GLY A 509 -42.72 8.60 20.35
CA GLY A 509 -44.16 8.37 20.16
C GLY A 509 -45.00 9.64 20.32
N SER A 510 -44.69 10.47 21.32
CA SER A 510 -45.41 11.73 21.58
C SER A 510 -45.17 12.77 20.49
N ASP A 511 -43.93 12.85 19.97
CA ASP A 511 -43.59 13.74 18.85
C ASP A 511 -44.34 13.34 17.57
N ALA A 512 -44.47 12.04 17.30
CA ALA A 512 -45.25 11.54 16.15
C ALA A 512 -46.76 11.81 16.28
N GLU A 513 -47.32 11.80 17.49
CA GLU A 513 -48.71 12.18 17.74
C GLU A 513 -48.95 13.68 17.47
N LEU A 514 -48.04 14.55 17.92
CA LEU A 514 -48.11 16.00 17.68
C LEU A 514 -48.03 16.37 16.19
N GLU A 515 -47.18 15.68 15.41
CA GLU A 515 -47.15 15.86 13.95
C GLU A 515 -48.45 15.39 13.28
N GLY A 516 -49.08 14.34 13.82
CA GLY A 516 -50.37 13.83 13.36
C GLY A 516 -51.53 14.81 13.58
N GLU A 517 -51.52 15.57 14.69
CA GLU A 517 -52.53 16.60 14.98
C GLU A 517 -52.40 17.83 14.05
N GLY A 518 -51.19 18.13 13.57
CA GLY A 518 -50.94 19.22 12.61
C GLY A 518 -51.66 19.07 11.27
N LEU A 519 -52.02 17.83 10.87
CA LEU A 519 -52.78 17.54 9.64
C LEU A 519 -54.29 17.87 9.76
N VAL A 520 -54.83 17.97 10.98
CA VAL A 520 -56.26 18.24 11.24
C VAL A 520 -56.64 19.70 10.93
N ALA A 521 -55.67 20.62 10.96
CA ALA A 521 -55.91 22.06 10.70
C ALA A 521 -56.24 22.41 9.24
N SER A 522 -56.22 21.44 8.31
CA SER A 522 -56.48 21.65 6.87
C SER A 522 -57.79 21.04 6.33
N VAL A 523 -58.65 20.52 7.22
CA VAL A 523 -59.86 19.78 6.83
C VAL A 523 -61.01 20.72 6.48
N VAL A 524 -61.43 20.71 5.21
CA VAL A 524 -62.60 21.44 4.69
C VAL A 524 -63.88 20.70 5.10
N THR A 525 -64.86 21.42 5.65
CA THR A 525 -66.13 20.87 6.13
C THR A 525 -67.21 20.82 5.04
N ASP A 526 -68.24 19.98 5.23
CA ASP A 526 -69.39 19.92 4.31
C ASP A 526 -70.17 21.25 4.27
N GLU A 527 -70.16 22.01 5.37
CA GLU A 527 -70.84 23.30 5.48
C GLU A 527 -70.16 24.38 4.63
N GLU A 528 -68.83 24.38 4.57
CA GLU A 528 -68.06 25.30 3.71
C GLU A 528 -68.37 25.06 2.22
N ILE A 529 -68.53 23.81 1.78
CA ILE A 529 -68.95 23.50 0.40
C ILE A 529 -70.34 24.05 0.10
N VAL A 530 -71.28 23.93 1.05
CA VAL A 530 -72.63 24.46 0.87
C VAL A 530 -72.61 25.97 0.71
N VAL A 531 -71.78 26.67 1.51
CA VAL A 531 -71.62 28.12 1.42
C VAL A 531 -71.02 28.56 0.10
N THR A 532 -69.93 27.91 -0.37
CA THR A 532 -69.30 28.27 -1.65
C THR A 532 -70.19 27.98 -2.85
N ARG A 533 -70.94 26.88 -2.83
CA ARG A 533 -71.92 26.58 -3.89
C ARG A 533 -73.05 27.60 -3.94
N ALA A 534 -73.59 27.98 -2.78
CA ALA A 534 -74.66 28.96 -2.70
C ALA A 534 -74.20 30.32 -3.26
N GLU A 535 -72.97 30.74 -2.96
CA GLU A 535 -72.42 31.98 -3.48
C GLU A 535 -72.16 31.93 -4.99
N ARG A 536 -71.62 30.81 -5.49
CA ARG A 536 -71.45 30.56 -6.92
C ARG A 536 -72.79 30.66 -7.67
N ASP A 537 -73.83 30.00 -7.16
CA ASP A 537 -75.15 29.96 -7.80
C ASP A 537 -75.87 31.32 -7.73
N ARG A 538 -75.65 32.08 -6.65
CA ARG A 538 -76.12 33.47 -6.53
C ARG A 538 -75.46 34.36 -7.58
N LEU A 539 -74.14 34.28 -7.73
CA LEU A 539 -73.39 35.08 -8.69
C LEU A 539 -73.68 34.67 -10.14
N TRP A 540 -73.93 33.40 -10.41
CA TRP A 540 -74.45 32.94 -11.70
C TRP A 540 -75.79 33.57 -12.05
N SER A 541 -76.71 33.59 -11.07
CA SER A 541 -78.04 34.17 -11.25
C SER A 541 -77.95 35.68 -11.50
N SER A 542 -77.04 36.36 -10.81
CA SER A 542 -76.74 37.78 -11.03
C SER A 542 -76.18 38.02 -12.43
N HIS A 543 -75.18 37.25 -12.86
CA HIS A 543 -74.60 37.37 -14.20
C HIS A 543 -75.63 37.12 -15.31
N ARG A 544 -76.51 36.12 -15.16
CA ARG A 544 -77.58 35.87 -16.13
C ARG A 544 -78.55 37.05 -16.30
N ALA A 545 -78.68 37.90 -15.29
CA ALA A 545 -79.55 39.08 -15.35
C ALA A 545 -78.85 40.29 -15.98
N THR A 546 -77.55 40.46 -15.77
CA THR A 546 -76.79 41.65 -16.21
C THR A 546 -76.01 41.43 -17.52
N LEU A 547 -75.48 40.22 -17.74
CA LEU A 547 -74.72 39.79 -18.93
C LEU A 547 -73.57 40.73 -19.31
N ASP A 548 -72.82 41.20 -18.31
CA ASP A 548 -71.62 42.02 -18.47
C ASP A 548 -70.35 41.27 -18.03
N GLU A 549 -69.19 41.82 -18.39
CA GLU A 549 -67.87 41.23 -18.13
C GLU A 549 -67.57 41.14 -16.63
N GLN A 550 -67.98 42.16 -15.87
CA GLN A 550 -67.73 42.22 -14.43
C GLN A 550 -68.49 41.11 -13.66
N SER A 551 -69.74 40.84 -14.04
CA SER A 551 -70.52 39.76 -13.47
C SER A 551 -70.05 38.38 -13.93
N ALA A 552 -69.49 38.27 -15.15
CA ALA A 552 -68.87 37.03 -15.63
C ALA A 552 -67.61 36.68 -14.83
N GLU A 553 -66.74 37.66 -14.57
CA GLU A 553 -65.52 37.47 -13.78
C GLU A 553 -65.82 37.12 -12.31
N ALA A 554 -66.80 37.79 -11.70
CA ALA A 554 -67.24 37.49 -10.33
C ALA A 554 -67.76 36.05 -10.21
N PHE A 555 -68.56 35.59 -11.17
CA PHE A 555 -69.00 34.21 -11.24
C PHE A 555 -67.84 33.23 -11.48
N ALA A 556 -66.92 33.52 -12.40
CA ALA A 556 -65.77 32.67 -12.70
C ALA A 556 -64.79 32.55 -11.51
N ALA A 557 -64.68 33.58 -10.68
CA ALA A 557 -63.91 33.54 -9.44
C ALA A 557 -64.60 32.65 -8.39
N ALA A 558 -65.91 32.81 -8.20
CA ALA A 558 -66.68 31.98 -7.27
C ALA A 558 -66.74 30.50 -7.70
N MET A 559 -66.78 30.22 -9.00
CA MET A 559 -66.70 28.87 -9.55
C MET A 559 -65.35 28.22 -9.21
N ARG A 560 -64.23 28.90 -9.46
CA ARG A 560 -62.89 28.40 -9.12
C ARG A 560 -62.73 28.18 -7.61
N GLY A 561 -63.30 29.07 -6.80
CA GLY A 561 -63.33 28.91 -5.34
C GLY A 561 -64.10 27.67 -4.89
N ASP A 562 -65.28 27.41 -5.48
CA ASP A 562 -66.06 26.19 -5.22
C ASP A 562 -65.30 24.91 -5.65
N ASP A 563 -64.66 24.94 -6.82
CA ASP A 563 -63.88 23.81 -7.33
C ASP A 563 -62.67 23.51 -6.42
N ASP A 564 -61.92 24.53 -5.99
CA ASP A 564 -60.78 24.37 -5.07
C ASP A 564 -61.19 23.83 -3.69
N VAL A 565 -62.33 24.28 -3.17
CA VAL A 565 -62.87 23.78 -1.89
C VAL A 565 -63.32 22.32 -2.02
N ARG A 566 -63.93 21.95 -3.15
CA ARG A 566 -64.32 20.56 -3.42
C ARG A 566 -63.12 19.64 -3.64
N ASP A 567 -62.06 20.14 -4.28
CA ASP A 567 -60.81 19.41 -4.48
C ASP A 567 -60.09 19.16 -3.15
N ARG A 568 -60.00 20.18 -2.30
CA ARG A 568 -59.44 20.03 -0.94
C ARG A 568 -60.30 19.13 -0.07
N HIS A 569 -61.62 19.17 -0.22
CA HIS A 569 -62.52 18.23 0.42
C HIS A 569 -62.28 16.80 -0.06
N ALA A 570 -62.17 16.54 -1.36
CA ALA A 570 -61.88 15.20 -1.87
C ALA A 570 -60.55 14.63 -1.33
N ARG A 571 -59.51 15.47 -1.22
CA ARG A 571 -58.18 15.09 -0.72
C ARG A 571 -58.12 14.86 0.81
N SER A 572 -59.06 15.42 1.57
CA SER A 572 -59.14 15.30 3.04
C SER A 572 -60.11 14.22 3.53
N ALA A 573 -60.52 13.28 2.67
CA ALA A 573 -61.46 12.21 3.00
C ALA A 573 -61.00 11.34 4.19
N GLU A 574 -59.72 10.98 4.26
CA GLU A 574 -59.17 10.18 5.37
C GLU A 574 -59.08 10.97 6.69
N GLY A 575 -58.77 12.28 6.60
CA GLY A 575 -58.74 13.18 7.76
C GLY A 575 -60.13 13.40 8.37
N ARG A 576 -61.18 13.49 7.54
CA ARG A 576 -62.58 13.56 8.01
C ARG A 576 -63.04 12.28 8.71
N VAL A 577 -62.62 11.11 8.25
CA VAL A 577 -62.95 9.83 8.90
C VAL A 577 -62.31 9.70 10.28
N ARG A 578 -61.12 10.29 10.49
CA ARG A 578 -60.49 10.36 11.82
C ARG A 578 -61.20 11.36 12.75
N LEU A 579 -61.55 12.54 12.24
CA LEU A 579 -62.30 13.57 12.99
C LEU A 579 -63.68 13.09 13.45
N ALA A 580 -64.35 12.22 12.68
CA ALA A 580 -65.65 11.66 13.05
C ALA A 580 -65.57 10.51 14.09
N ARG A 581 -64.36 10.06 14.47
CA ARG A 581 -64.14 9.03 15.50
C ARG A 581 -63.73 9.62 16.86
N VAL A 582 -63.36 10.90 16.89
CA VAL A 582 -63.19 11.72 18.10
C VAL A 582 -64.55 12.34 18.43
#